data_AF-A0A3N5PCS7-F1
#
_entry.id   AF-A0A3N5PCS7-F1
#
_cell.length_a   1.000
_cell.length_b   1.000
_cell.length_c   1.000
_cell.angle_alpha   90.00
_cell.angle_beta   90.00
_cell.angle_gamma   90.00
#
_symmetry.space_group_name_H-M   'P 1'
#
loop_
_entity.id
_entity.type
_entity.pdbx_description
1 polymer ?
#
loop_
_entity_poly.entity_id
_entity_poly.type
_entity_poly.pdbx_seq_one_letter_code
_entity_poly.pdbx_strand_id
1 'polypeptide(L)'
;MTVREGVWIDEEWLRTAGLGRDLQIEVQPGEIRISDLPAERKSDEPSLRGWETFRDMGRKAKPGKLPNASVDHDRYLYGKGK
;
A
#
# COMPACT_ATOMS: atom_id res chain seq x y z
N MET A 1 1.49 24.99 -0.79
CA MET A 1 2.13 24.64 -2.08
C MET A 1 1.58 25.61 -3.10
N THR A 2 2.39 26.59 -3.51
CA THR A 2 1.91 27.72 -4.32
C THR A 2 2.40 27.50 -5.74
N VAL A 3 1.50 27.10 -6.64
CA VAL A 3 1.81 26.96 -8.07
C VAL A 3 2.18 28.34 -8.60
N ARG A 4 3.39 28.47 -9.17
CA ARG A 4 3.86 29.74 -9.74
C ARG A 4 3.22 30.01 -11.10
N GLU A 5 3.21 29.00 -11.97
CA GLU A 5 2.57 28.99 -13.28
C GLU A 5 2.15 27.54 -13.56
N GLY A 6 1.04 27.34 -14.28
CA GLY A 6 0.48 26.02 -14.56
C GLY A 6 -0.14 25.96 -15.94
N VAL A 7 -0.04 24.80 -16.56
CA VAL A 7 -0.69 24.49 -17.85
C VAL A 7 -1.87 23.60 -17.56
N TRP A 8 -3.04 23.97 -18.11
CA TRP A 8 -4.22 23.11 -18.08
C TRP A 8 -4.14 22.13 -19.25
N ILE A 9 -4.18 20.85 -18.93
CA ILE A 9 -4.24 19.76 -19.89
C ILE A 9 -5.64 19.16 -19.78
N ASP A 10 -6.29 18.99 -20.91
CA ASP A 10 -7.61 18.38 -20.98
C ASP A 10 -7.56 16.88 -20.60
N GLU A 11 -8.56 16.41 -19.86
CA GLU A 11 -8.62 15.03 -19.40
C GLU A 11 -8.78 14.03 -20.56
N GLU A 12 -9.52 14.39 -21.60
CA GLU A 12 -9.69 13.57 -22.80
C GLU A 12 -8.36 13.42 -23.56
N TRP A 13 -7.54 14.47 -23.56
CA TRP A 13 -6.19 14.40 -24.12
C TRP A 13 -5.32 13.39 -23.37
N LEU A 14 -5.33 13.41 -22.03
CA LEU A 14 -4.58 12.45 -21.21
C LEU A 14 -5.02 11.01 -21.49
N ARG A 15 -6.34 10.79 -21.60
CA ARG A 15 -6.91 9.47 -21.94
C ARG A 15 -6.51 9.01 -23.34
N THR A 16 -6.55 9.90 -24.31
CA THR A 16 -6.18 9.62 -25.72
C THR A 16 -4.69 9.31 -25.85
N ALA A 17 -3.85 9.99 -25.08
CA ALA A 17 -2.42 9.73 -24.99
C ALA A 17 -2.08 8.38 -24.31
N GLY A 18 -3.09 7.67 -23.78
CA GLY A 18 -2.92 6.42 -23.06
C GLY A 18 -2.28 6.61 -21.69
N LEU A 19 -2.26 7.84 -21.17
CA LEU A 19 -1.61 8.18 -19.91
C LEU A 19 -2.51 7.84 -18.72
N GLY A 20 -1.91 7.26 -17.68
CA GLY A 20 -2.54 6.87 -16.43
C GLY A 20 -2.70 8.01 -15.43
N ARG A 21 -3.03 7.65 -14.19
CA ARG A 21 -3.22 8.63 -13.09
C ARG A 21 -1.89 9.16 -12.54
N ASP A 22 -0.85 8.32 -12.60
CA ASP A 22 0.48 8.62 -12.09
C ASP A 22 1.39 8.94 -13.27
N LEU A 23 1.78 10.22 -13.36
CA LEU A 23 2.56 10.75 -14.47
C LEU A 23 3.98 11.05 -14.01
N GLN A 24 4.95 10.75 -14.88
CA GLN A 24 6.33 11.21 -14.77
C GLN A 24 6.54 12.38 -15.74
N ILE A 25 7.15 13.46 -15.23
CA ILE A 25 7.48 14.64 -16.03
C ILE A 25 9.00 14.77 -16.10
N GLU A 26 9.54 14.82 -17.31
CA GLU A 26 10.95 15.11 -17.59
C GLU A 26 11.05 16.42 -18.38
N VAL A 27 11.95 17.31 -17.95
CA VAL A 27 12.14 18.62 -18.59
C VAL A 27 13.49 18.63 -19.29
N GLN A 28 13.48 18.88 -20.61
CA GLN A 28 14.66 19.04 -21.44
C GLN A 28 14.67 20.46 -22.05
N PRO A 29 15.82 20.97 -22.54
CA PRO A 29 15.87 22.26 -23.20
C PRO A 29 14.93 22.29 -24.42
N GLY A 30 13.86 23.08 -24.33
CA GLY A 30 12.85 23.23 -25.40
C GLY A 30 11.76 22.16 -25.42
N GLU A 31 11.74 21.20 -24.50
CA GLU A 31 10.78 20.08 -24.50
C GLU A 31 10.36 19.68 -23.07
N ILE A 32 9.08 19.38 -22.88
CA ILE A 32 8.56 18.71 -21.67
C ILE A 32 8.00 17.35 -22.10
N ARG A 33 8.52 16.28 -21.52
CA ARG A 33 8.06 14.91 -21.75
C ARG A 33 7.19 14.45 -20.60
N ILE A 34 6.01 13.94 -20.94
CA ILE A 34 5.06 13.35 -20.00
C ILE A 34 4.96 11.87 -20.36
N SER A 35 5.28 11.00 -19.41
CA SER A 35 5.18 9.56 -19.57
C SER A 35 4.41 8.96 -18.42
N ASP A 36 3.86 7.76 -18.62
CA ASP A 36 3.34 6.99 -17.50
C ASP A 36 4.47 6.64 -16.56
N LEU A 37 4.23 6.90 -15.27
CA LEU A 37 5.06 6.27 -14.26
C LEU A 37 4.66 4.79 -14.28
N PRO A 38 5.56 3.86 -14.64
CA PRO A 38 5.26 2.45 -14.49
C PRO A 38 4.93 2.29 -13.02
N ALA A 39 3.67 1.91 -12.73
CA ALA A 39 3.29 1.59 -11.37
C ALA A 39 4.39 0.67 -10.86
N GLU A 40 5.14 1.12 -9.85
CA GLU A 40 5.95 0.20 -9.09
C GLU A 40 4.95 -0.87 -8.69
N ARG A 41 5.03 -2.03 -9.34
CA ARG A 41 4.27 -3.18 -8.95
C ARG A 41 4.82 -3.46 -7.56
N LYS A 42 4.21 -2.86 -6.54
CA LYS A 42 4.23 -3.40 -5.20
C LYS A 42 3.77 -4.81 -5.43
N SER A 43 4.71 -5.72 -5.46
CA SER A 43 4.43 -7.13 -5.48
C SER A 43 3.64 -7.35 -4.20
N ASP A 44 2.31 -7.37 -4.32
CA ASP A 44 1.40 -7.75 -3.25
C ASP A 44 1.57 -9.23 -2.88
N GLU A 45 2.53 -9.94 -3.49
CA GLU A 45 3.02 -11.20 -2.97
C GLU A 45 3.84 -10.92 -1.70
N PRO A 46 3.34 -11.29 -0.51
CA PRO A 46 4.16 -11.26 0.68
C PRO A 46 5.38 -12.13 0.41
N SER A 47 6.58 -11.53 0.52
CA SER A 47 7.82 -12.29 0.34
C SER A 47 7.74 -13.56 1.20
N LEU A 48 7.97 -14.73 0.59
CA LEU A 48 7.94 -16.03 1.30
C LEU A 48 8.73 -15.95 2.61
N ARG A 49 9.86 -15.25 2.57
CA ARG A 49 10.72 -14.96 3.72
C ARG A 49 10.05 -14.10 4.80
N GLY A 50 9.31 -13.06 4.42
CA GLY A 50 8.52 -12.26 5.36
C GLY A 50 7.43 -13.09 6.03
N TRP A 51 6.83 -14.02 5.29
CA TRP A 51 5.77 -14.89 5.80
C TRP A 51 6.28 -15.99 6.72
N GLU A 52 7.44 -16.56 6.42
CA GLU A 52 8.17 -17.46 7.32
C GLU A 52 8.59 -16.74 8.60
N THR A 53 9.11 -15.51 8.50
CA THR A 53 9.50 -14.69 9.65
C THR A 53 8.31 -14.40 10.56
N PHE A 54 7.17 -14.00 9.99
CA PHE A 54 5.95 -13.77 10.75
C PHE A 54 5.45 -15.03 11.47
N ARG A 55 5.45 -16.19 10.80
CA ARG A 55 5.08 -17.47 11.41
C ARG A 55 6.04 -17.88 12.53
N ASP A 56 7.34 -17.67 12.34
CA ASP A 56 8.35 -17.98 13.36
C ASP A 56 8.19 -17.08 14.60
N MET A 57 7.90 -15.79 14.42
CA MET A 57 7.54 -14.89 15.52
C MET A 57 6.30 -15.37 16.27
N GLY A 58 5.26 -15.83 15.56
CA GLY A 58 4.06 -16.39 16.18
C GLY A 58 4.33 -17.65 17.01
N ARG A 59 5.19 -18.56 16.53
CA ARG A 59 5.58 -19.79 17.27
C ARG A 59 6.43 -19.49 18.48
N LYS A 60 7.30 -18.48 18.41
CA LYS A 60 8.21 -18.06 19.49
C LYS A 60 7.57 -17.06 20.44
N ALA A 61 6.38 -16.56 20.13
CA ALA A 61 5.66 -15.65 21.01
C ALA A 61 5.41 -16.35 22.35
N LYS A 62 5.78 -15.67 23.44
CA LYS A 62 5.45 -16.15 24.78
C LYS A 62 3.92 -16.27 24.89
N PRO A 63 3.40 -17.31 25.54
CA PRO A 63 1.98 -17.41 25.80
C PRO A 63 1.48 -16.10 26.42
N GLY A 64 0.45 -15.52 25.81
CA GLY A 64 -0.24 -14.39 26.42
C GLY A 64 -0.82 -14.79 27.78
N LYS A 65 -1.30 -13.82 28.57
CA LYS A 65 -1.98 -14.10 29.85
C LYS A 65 -3.19 -15.04 29.69
N LEU A 66 -3.72 -15.13 28.48
CA LEU A 66 -4.89 -15.91 28.11
C LEU A 66 -4.45 -16.98 27.09
N PRO A 67 -4.40 -18.26 27.47
CA PRO A 67 -3.78 -19.31 26.67
C PRO A 67 -4.47 -19.56 25.32
N ASN A 68 -5.79 -19.34 25.24
CA ASN A 68 -6.60 -19.62 24.06
C ASN A 68 -7.42 -18.41 23.62
N ALA A 69 -6.87 -17.19 23.70
CA ALA A 69 -7.63 -15.96 23.46
C ALA A 69 -8.31 -15.89 22.08
N SER A 70 -7.73 -16.54 21.07
CA SER A 70 -8.29 -16.63 19.72
C SER A 70 -9.46 -17.62 19.59
N VAL A 71 -9.54 -18.61 20.48
CA VAL A 71 -10.58 -19.65 20.47
C VAL A 71 -11.70 -19.29 21.44
N ASP A 72 -11.34 -18.83 22.63
CA ASP A 72 -12.27 -18.49 23.72
C ASP A 72 -12.47 -16.97 23.84
N HIS A 73 -12.39 -16.26 22.71
CA HIS A 73 -12.47 -14.79 22.64
C HIS A 73 -13.62 -14.21 23.46
N ASP A 74 -14.82 -14.76 23.26
CA ASP A 74 -16.04 -14.27 23.92
C ASP A 74 -16.06 -14.59 25.41
N ARG A 75 -15.46 -15.72 25.82
CA ARG A 75 -15.30 -16.05 27.25
C ARG A 75 -14.41 -15.02 27.95
N TYR A 76 -13.37 -14.55 27.29
CA TYR A 76 -12.45 -13.59 27.89
C TYR A 76 -12.96 -12.15 27.86
N LEU A 77 -13.76 -11.77 26.86
CA LEU A 77 -14.36 -10.44 26.78
C LEU A 77 -15.63 -10.31 27.64
N TYR A 78 -16.47 -11.34 27.67
CA TYR A 78 -17.82 -11.27 28.24
C TYR A 78 -18.05 -12.22 29.42
N GLY A 79 -17.08 -13.08 29.75
CA GLY A 79 -17.23 -14.10 30.81
C GLY A 79 -17.27 -13.57 32.25
N LYS A 80 -17.24 -12.25 32.49
CA LYS A 80 -17.62 -11.70 33.79
C LYS A 80 -19.14 -11.51 33.85
N GLY A 81 -19.83 -12.61 34.12
CA GLY A 81 -21.27 -12.64 34.27
C GLY A 81 -21.76 -13.90 34.97
N LYS A 82 -21.24 -14.18 36.16
CA LYS A 82 -21.95 -14.78 37.32
C LYS A 82 -21.08 -14.68 38.56
#